data_AF-A0AAD6MI84-F1
#
_entry.id   AF-A0AAD6MI84-F1
#
_cell.length_a   1.000
_cell.length_b   1.000
_cell.length_c   1.000
_cell.angle_alpha   90.00
_cell.angle_beta   90.00
_cell.angle_gamma   90.00
#
_symmetry.space_group_name_H-M   'P 1'
#
loop_
_entity.id
_entity.type
_entity.pdbx_description
1 polymer ?
#
loop_
_entity_poly.entity_id
_entity_poly.type
_entity_poly.pdbx_seq_one_letter_code
_entity_poly.pdbx_strand_id
1 'polypeptide(L)'
;MVPYNHTEFINIVTDLVNNNYISMDRIDDAARRILRVKFTLGLFETPLADETLVDQLGSQAHRDLAREAVRKSLVLLKNGENADAPVLPLPKKASRILVAGSHANNMGYQCGGWTATWQGVDGNNYTAGTTILSGISAAADPSTEIVYSKNPDADFVKSNNFSYAIVVVGETPYAETAGDSLNLTIAEPGPSTIVNICGNVKCVVVTVSGRPVVIEPYDSQIDALVAAWLPGTEGQGVADVLFGDYGFTGKLPRTWFKTVDQLPMNVGDSHYDPLFPYDFGLTTKPVNAS
;
A
#
# COMPACT_ATOMS: atom_id res chain seq x y z
N MET A 1 27.96 2.79 4.83
CA MET A 1 28.20 1.35 4.62
C MET A 1 28.90 1.23 3.28
N VAL A 2 30.09 0.62 3.20
CA VAL A 2 30.85 0.48 1.93
C VAL A 2 30.65 -0.96 1.42
N PRO A 3 29.79 -1.20 0.41
CA PRO A 3 29.48 -2.56 -0.02
C PRO A 3 30.41 -3.11 -1.11
N TYR A 4 31.20 -2.26 -1.79
CA TYR A 4 32.05 -2.67 -2.91
C TYR A 4 33.54 -2.42 -2.63
N ASN A 5 33.94 -1.16 -2.46
CA ASN A 5 35.35 -0.76 -2.34
C ASN A 5 35.91 -0.90 -0.91
N HIS A 6 35.67 -2.04 -0.26
CA HIS A 6 36.06 -2.27 1.13
C HIS A 6 37.59 -2.26 1.32
N THR A 7 38.37 -2.79 0.37
CA THR A 7 39.85 -2.77 0.44
C THR A 7 40.39 -1.34 0.45
N GLU A 8 39.87 -0.48 -0.43
CA GLU A 8 40.25 0.94 -0.48
C GLU A 8 39.89 1.65 0.83
N PHE A 9 38.67 1.43 1.32
CA PHE A 9 38.23 1.99 2.60
C PHE A 9 39.14 1.55 3.77
N ILE A 10 39.47 0.26 3.86
CA ILE A 10 40.34 -0.28 4.91
C ILE A 10 41.73 0.36 4.84
N ASN A 11 42.32 0.46 3.65
CA ASN A 11 43.65 1.06 3.47
C ASN A 11 43.64 2.53 3.88
N ILE A 12 42.67 3.31 3.39
CA ILE A 12 42.53 4.74 3.73
C ILE A 12 42.39 4.91 5.25
N VAL A 13 41.49 4.16 5.89
CA VAL A 13 41.29 4.29 7.35
C VAL A 13 42.54 3.88 8.12
N THR A 14 43.23 2.82 7.69
CA THR A 14 44.49 2.37 8.31
C THR A 14 45.59 3.42 8.20
N ASP A 15 45.74 4.03 7.02
CA ASP A 15 46.72 5.10 6.79
C ASP A 15 46.40 6.33 7.65
N LEU A 16 45.12 6.70 7.77
CA LEU A 16 44.69 7.81 8.62
C LEU A 16 44.98 7.55 10.11
N VAL A 17 44.87 6.29 10.58
CA VAL A 17 45.26 5.90 11.93
C VAL A 17 46.78 5.95 12.11
N ASN A 18 47.55 5.36 11.18
CA ASN A 18 49.01 5.33 11.23
C ASN A 18 49.63 6.74 11.22
N ASN A 19 48.98 7.69 10.56
CA ASN A 19 49.41 9.09 10.50
C ASN A 19 48.76 9.98 11.58
N ASN A 20 48.07 9.40 12.57
CA ASN A 20 47.41 10.10 13.69
C ASN A 20 46.31 11.10 13.30
N TYR A 21 45.75 11.00 12.07
CA TYR A 21 44.55 11.75 11.69
C TYR A 21 43.27 11.17 12.33
N ILE A 22 43.28 9.88 12.65
CA ILE A 22 42.24 9.20 13.43
C ILE A 22 42.91 8.59 14.66
N SER A 23 42.41 8.91 15.86
CA SER A 23 42.96 8.35 17.10
C SER A 23 42.57 6.88 17.28
N MET A 24 43.43 6.10 17.94
CA MET A 24 43.11 4.74 18.34
C MET A 24 41.88 4.67 19.25
N ASP A 25 41.66 5.67 20.13
CA ASP A 25 40.45 5.74 20.96
C ASP A 25 39.15 5.76 20.13
N ARG A 26 39.17 6.40 18.94
CA ARG A 26 38.02 6.40 18.03
C ARG A 26 37.78 5.01 17.45
N ILE A 27 38.84 4.31 17.05
CA ILE A 27 38.78 2.92 16.56
C ILE A 27 38.27 2.00 17.66
N ASP A 28 38.78 2.14 18.88
CA ASP A 28 38.38 1.35 20.04
C ASP A 28 36.91 1.58 20.42
N ASP A 29 36.42 2.83 20.40
CA ASP A 29 35.00 3.12 20.62
C ASP A 29 34.12 2.46 19.54
N ALA A 30 34.50 2.56 18.27
CA ALA A 30 33.74 1.95 17.17
C ALA A 30 33.72 0.41 17.28
N ALA A 31 34.89 -0.20 17.48
CA ALA A 31 35.02 -1.65 17.64
C ALA A 31 34.26 -2.15 18.87
N ARG A 32 34.38 -1.45 20.01
CA ARG A 32 33.65 -1.80 21.25
C ARG A 32 32.14 -1.79 21.04
N ARG A 33 31.58 -0.82 20.30
CA ARG A 33 30.15 -0.78 19.99
C ARG A 33 29.71 -1.94 19.09
N ILE A 34 30.48 -2.26 18.06
CA ILE A 34 30.20 -3.38 17.16
C ILE A 34 30.28 -4.71 17.93
N LEU A 35 31.35 -4.94 18.67
CA LEU A 35 31.55 -6.16 19.45
C LEU A 35 30.50 -6.31 20.54
N ARG A 36 30.14 -5.23 21.24
CA ARG A 36 29.06 -5.25 22.24
C ARG A 36 27.77 -5.81 21.64
N VAL A 37 27.34 -5.31 20.48
CA VAL A 37 26.11 -5.82 19.83
C VAL A 37 26.27 -7.30 19.46
N LYS A 38 27.41 -7.72 18.88
CA LYS A 38 27.65 -9.11 18.53
C LYS A 38 27.59 -10.05 19.75
N PHE A 39 28.18 -9.66 20.87
CA PHE A 39 28.12 -10.43 22.12
C PHE A 39 26.72 -10.42 22.75
N THR A 40 26.06 -9.25 22.80
CA THR A 40 24.71 -9.15 23.38
C THR A 40 23.68 -9.97 22.62
N LEU A 41 23.83 -10.11 21.30
CA LEU A 41 22.95 -10.95 20.47
C LEU A 41 23.29 -12.45 20.52
N GLY A 42 24.37 -12.86 21.21
CA GLY A 42 24.82 -14.25 21.24
C GLY A 42 25.42 -14.74 19.92
N LEU A 43 25.86 -13.83 19.04
CA LEU A 43 26.35 -14.18 17.70
C LEU A 43 27.65 -15.00 17.75
N PHE A 44 28.40 -14.94 18.85
CA PHE A 44 29.59 -15.78 19.06
C PHE A 44 29.22 -17.21 19.49
N GLU A 45 28.10 -17.38 20.19
CA GLU A 45 27.60 -18.67 20.65
C GLU A 45 26.80 -19.40 19.56
N THR A 46 26.03 -18.67 18.75
CA THR A 46 25.21 -19.23 17.67
C THR A 46 25.42 -18.45 16.36
N PRO A 47 26.59 -18.64 15.69
CA PRO A 47 26.95 -17.88 14.50
C PRO A 47 26.31 -18.39 13.21
N LEU A 48 25.75 -19.61 13.22
CA LEU A 48 25.14 -20.25 12.06
C LEU A 48 23.62 -20.15 12.11
N ALA A 49 23.00 -20.24 10.93
CA ALA A 49 21.54 -20.24 10.82
C ALA A 49 20.94 -21.48 11.49
N ASP A 50 19.75 -21.31 12.07
CA ASP A 50 18.92 -22.40 12.56
C ASP A 50 17.98 -22.87 11.44
N GLU A 51 18.28 -24.02 10.86
CA GLU A 51 17.50 -24.61 9.76
C GLU A 51 16.09 -25.06 10.19
N THR A 52 15.80 -25.14 11.50
CA THR A 52 14.44 -25.45 11.98
C THR A 52 13.45 -24.32 11.76
N LEU A 53 13.93 -23.10 11.44
CA LEU A 53 13.12 -21.92 11.21
C LEU A 53 12.68 -21.72 9.75
N VAL A 54 13.06 -22.62 8.84
CA VAL A 54 12.73 -22.51 7.40
C VAL A 54 11.22 -22.35 7.18
N ASP A 55 10.41 -23.08 7.93
CA ASP A 55 8.94 -23.05 7.81
C ASP A 55 8.31 -21.76 8.36
N GLN A 56 9.09 -20.87 9.00
CA GLN A 56 8.61 -19.54 9.40
C GLN A 56 8.48 -18.59 8.20
N LEU A 57 9.22 -18.84 7.12
CA LEU A 57 9.18 -18.01 5.92
C LEU A 57 7.80 -18.10 5.26
N GLY A 58 7.04 -17.00 5.31
CA GLY A 58 5.72 -16.93 4.71
C GLY A 58 4.66 -17.80 5.39
N SER A 59 4.85 -18.13 6.68
CA SER A 59 3.92 -18.93 7.48
C SER A 59 2.51 -18.32 7.51
N GLN A 60 1.48 -19.16 7.64
CA GLN A 60 0.09 -18.70 7.65
C GLN A 60 -0.17 -17.71 8.80
N ALA A 61 0.41 -17.93 9.97
CA ALA A 61 0.26 -17.01 11.11
C ALA A 61 0.81 -15.60 10.79
N HIS A 62 1.91 -15.49 10.05
CA HIS A 62 2.44 -14.20 9.61
C HIS A 62 1.58 -13.57 8.52
N ARG A 63 0.99 -14.38 7.62
CA ARG A 63 0.03 -13.91 6.62
C ARG A 63 -1.27 -13.42 7.25
N ASP A 64 -1.77 -14.09 8.28
CA ASP A 64 -2.96 -13.66 9.01
C ASP A 64 -2.71 -12.32 9.73
N LEU A 65 -1.53 -12.15 10.33
CA LEU A 65 -1.10 -10.88 10.90
C LEU A 65 -0.96 -9.78 9.84
N ALA A 66 -0.40 -10.11 8.67
CA ALA A 66 -0.28 -9.15 7.57
C ALA A 66 -1.67 -8.76 7.03
N ARG A 67 -2.60 -9.70 6.86
CA ARG A 67 -4.00 -9.42 6.49
C ARG A 67 -4.68 -8.50 7.52
N GLU A 68 -4.43 -8.71 8.81
CA GLU A 68 -4.90 -7.83 9.88
C GLU A 68 -4.30 -6.41 9.75
N ALA A 69 -3.00 -6.30 9.50
CA ALA A 69 -2.33 -5.02 9.32
C ALA A 69 -2.88 -4.28 8.10
N VAL A 70 -3.14 -4.99 6.99
CA VAL A 70 -3.78 -4.43 5.79
C VAL A 70 -5.12 -3.80 6.13
N ARG A 71 -6.06 -4.56 6.72
CA ARG A 71 -7.40 -4.01 7.01
C ARG A 71 -7.37 -2.82 7.97
N LYS A 72 -6.42 -2.80 8.92
CA LYS A 72 -6.24 -1.70 9.88
C LYS A 72 -5.57 -0.47 9.27
N SER A 73 -4.79 -0.62 8.21
CA SER A 73 -4.10 0.49 7.54
C SER A 73 -5.02 1.26 6.60
N LEU A 74 -6.06 0.63 6.05
CA LEU A 74 -6.95 1.26 5.08
C LEU A 74 -7.69 2.45 5.69
N VAL A 75 -7.65 3.58 4.97
CA VAL A 75 -8.35 4.80 5.38
C VAL A 75 -9.51 5.07 4.42
N LEU A 76 -10.73 5.09 4.96
CA LEU A 76 -11.92 5.44 4.19
C LEU A 76 -12.03 6.96 4.10
N LEU A 77 -11.85 7.50 2.89
CA LEU A 77 -11.83 8.94 2.63
C LEU A 77 -13.20 9.50 2.24
N LYS A 78 -13.99 8.70 1.53
CA LYS A 78 -15.34 9.04 1.08
C LYS A 78 -16.23 7.81 1.10
N ASN A 79 -17.52 7.97 1.44
CA ASN A 79 -18.46 6.86 1.51
C ASN A 79 -19.92 7.32 1.23
N GLY A 80 -20.17 7.78 0.00
CA GLY A 80 -21.44 8.37 -0.44
C GLY A 80 -21.42 9.90 -0.44
N GLU A 81 -22.42 10.51 -1.08
CA GLU A 81 -22.61 11.97 -1.09
C GLU A 81 -23.05 12.51 0.28
N ASN A 82 -23.75 11.69 1.07
CA ASN A 82 -24.20 12.03 2.42
C ASN A 82 -24.09 10.82 3.36
N ALA A 83 -24.03 11.09 4.66
CA ALA A 83 -23.81 10.07 5.69
C ALA A 83 -24.96 9.06 5.82
N ASP A 84 -26.15 9.39 5.33
CA ASP A 84 -27.36 8.57 5.47
C ASP A 84 -27.50 7.49 4.39
N ALA A 85 -26.71 7.58 3.31
CA ALA A 85 -26.70 6.62 2.21
C ALA A 85 -25.27 6.09 1.91
N PRO A 86 -24.66 5.35 2.84
CA PRO A 86 -23.31 4.84 2.66
C PRO A 86 -23.22 3.80 1.53
N VAL A 87 -22.07 3.76 0.87
CA VAL A 87 -21.75 2.82 -0.21
C VAL A 87 -21.11 1.54 0.34
N LEU A 88 -20.24 1.71 1.33
CA LEU A 88 -19.53 0.66 2.05
C LEU A 88 -20.17 0.43 3.43
N PRO A 89 -20.29 -0.84 3.87
CA PRO A 89 -19.80 -2.05 3.20
C PRO A 89 -20.66 -2.49 1.99
N LEU A 90 -20.00 -3.06 0.98
CA LEU A 90 -20.65 -3.62 -0.21
C LEU A 90 -21.35 -4.95 0.13
N PRO A 91 -22.48 -5.28 -0.50
CA PRO A 91 -23.11 -6.58 -0.32
C PRO A 91 -22.28 -7.67 -1.01
N LYS A 92 -21.90 -8.73 -0.29
CA LYS A 92 -21.20 -9.89 -0.88
C LYS A 92 -22.01 -10.58 -1.98
N LYS A 93 -23.34 -10.51 -1.90
CA LYS A 93 -24.27 -11.09 -2.88
C LYS A 93 -24.80 -10.00 -3.81
N ALA A 94 -24.48 -10.12 -5.08
CA ALA A 94 -24.98 -9.28 -6.17
C ALA A 94 -25.19 -10.13 -7.42
N SER A 95 -25.89 -9.62 -8.44
CA SER A 95 -26.01 -10.34 -9.71
C SER A 95 -24.67 -10.42 -10.43
N ARG A 96 -24.02 -9.25 -10.57
CA ARG A 96 -22.79 -9.08 -11.33
C ARG A 96 -22.02 -7.87 -10.82
N ILE A 97 -20.72 -8.01 -10.63
CA ILE A 97 -19.85 -6.94 -10.16
C ILE A 97 -18.64 -6.78 -11.08
N LEU A 98 -18.16 -5.55 -11.22
CA LEU A 98 -16.95 -5.24 -11.97
C LEU A 98 -15.78 -5.03 -11.00
N VAL A 99 -14.67 -5.72 -11.25
CA VAL A 99 -13.36 -5.38 -10.65
C VAL A 99 -12.46 -4.88 -11.77
N ALA A 100 -11.88 -3.70 -11.60
CA ALA A 100 -11.13 -3.05 -12.67
C ALA A 100 -9.91 -2.29 -12.14
N GLY A 101 -9.13 -1.75 -13.06
CA GLY A 101 -7.96 -0.93 -12.77
C GLY A 101 -6.65 -1.70 -12.82
N SER A 102 -5.58 -0.96 -13.09
CA SER A 102 -4.23 -1.49 -13.30
C SER A 102 -3.65 -2.26 -12.11
N HIS A 103 -4.14 -1.99 -10.90
CA HIS A 103 -3.63 -2.55 -9.65
C HIS A 103 -4.50 -3.68 -9.09
N ALA A 104 -5.68 -3.94 -9.67
CA ALA A 104 -6.60 -4.94 -9.13
C ALA A 104 -6.02 -6.35 -9.11
N ASN A 105 -5.28 -6.74 -10.15
CA ASN A 105 -4.69 -8.08 -10.26
C ASN A 105 -3.16 -8.04 -10.45
N ASN A 106 -2.47 -7.21 -9.67
CA ASN A 106 -1.02 -7.04 -9.73
C ASN A 106 -0.38 -7.05 -8.34
N MET A 107 0.23 -8.19 -7.98
CA MET A 107 0.89 -8.43 -6.68
C MET A 107 2.07 -7.47 -6.47
N GLY A 108 2.90 -7.28 -7.50
CA GLY A 108 4.03 -6.36 -7.44
C GLY A 108 3.60 -4.92 -7.13
N TYR A 109 2.53 -4.45 -7.76
CA TYR A 109 2.03 -3.08 -7.56
C TYR A 109 1.43 -2.87 -6.16
N GLN A 110 0.68 -3.83 -5.63
CA GLN A 110 0.15 -3.71 -4.25
C GLN A 110 1.25 -3.82 -3.18
N CYS A 111 2.43 -4.37 -3.51
CA CYS A 111 3.57 -4.40 -2.59
C CYS A 111 4.46 -3.16 -2.69
N GLY A 112 4.68 -2.62 -3.89
CA GLY A 112 5.53 -1.45 -4.13
C GLY A 112 7.04 -1.76 -4.14
N GLY A 113 7.86 -0.73 -3.88
CA GLY A 113 9.32 -0.85 -3.81
C GLY A 113 9.78 -1.77 -2.67
N TRP A 114 11.06 -2.16 -2.69
CA TRP A 114 11.64 -3.09 -1.71
C TRP A 114 10.97 -4.46 -1.60
N THR A 115 10.19 -4.86 -2.62
CA THR A 115 9.57 -6.18 -2.70
C THR A 115 10.17 -6.98 -3.84
N ALA A 116 10.82 -8.11 -3.50
CA ALA A 116 11.63 -8.95 -4.37
C ALA A 116 12.87 -8.26 -4.99
N THR A 117 12.74 -7.04 -5.51
CA THR A 117 13.85 -6.20 -5.97
C THR A 117 13.82 -4.82 -5.30
N TRP A 118 14.90 -4.05 -5.47
CA TRP A 118 15.02 -2.69 -4.93
C TRP A 118 13.86 -1.79 -5.36
N GLN A 119 13.58 -1.72 -6.66
CA GLN A 119 12.52 -0.86 -7.21
C GLN A 119 11.13 -1.52 -7.20
N GLY A 120 11.02 -2.74 -6.69
CA GLY A 120 9.81 -3.55 -6.79
C GLY A 120 9.69 -4.26 -8.14
N VAL A 121 8.51 -4.80 -8.43
CA VAL A 121 8.27 -5.66 -9.60
C VAL A 121 6.89 -5.42 -10.18
N ASP A 122 6.70 -5.77 -11.46
CA ASP A 122 5.40 -5.77 -12.13
C ASP A 122 4.93 -7.21 -12.37
N GLY A 123 3.78 -7.59 -11.81
CA GLY A 123 3.15 -8.88 -12.04
C GLY A 123 3.09 -9.78 -10.81
N ASN A 124 2.71 -11.04 -11.02
CA ASN A 124 2.25 -11.94 -9.95
C ASN A 124 3.22 -13.09 -9.62
N ASN A 125 4.36 -13.18 -10.31
CA ASN A 125 5.21 -14.38 -10.29
C ASN A 125 6.46 -14.25 -9.39
N TYR A 126 6.57 -13.19 -8.58
CA TYR A 126 7.78 -12.87 -7.79
C TYR A 126 7.68 -13.23 -6.31
N THR A 127 6.47 -13.33 -5.77
CA THR A 127 6.21 -13.70 -4.37
C THR A 127 4.83 -14.32 -4.23
N ALA A 128 4.65 -15.16 -3.21
CA ALA A 128 3.35 -15.76 -2.90
C ALA A 128 2.47 -14.79 -2.11
N GLY A 129 1.21 -14.64 -2.53
CA GLY A 129 0.22 -13.80 -1.87
C GLY A 129 -1.14 -13.88 -2.57
N THR A 130 -2.08 -13.04 -2.13
CA THR A 130 -3.40 -12.87 -2.73
C THR A 130 -3.53 -11.46 -3.32
N THR A 131 -3.83 -11.34 -4.62
CA THR A 131 -4.10 -10.02 -5.22
C THR A 131 -5.42 -9.45 -4.70
N ILE A 132 -5.63 -8.13 -4.80
CA ILE A 132 -6.91 -7.51 -4.41
C ILE A 132 -8.09 -8.14 -5.17
N LEU A 133 -7.96 -8.39 -6.48
CA LEU A 133 -8.96 -9.12 -7.27
C LEU A 133 -9.23 -10.50 -6.67
N SER A 134 -8.19 -11.29 -6.40
CA SER A 134 -8.37 -12.63 -5.81
C SER A 134 -9.01 -12.57 -4.42
N GLY A 135 -8.68 -11.56 -3.61
CA GLY A 135 -9.30 -11.33 -2.30
C GLY A 135 -10.79 -10.98 -2.41
N ILE A 136 -11.14 -10.09 -3.34
CA ILE A 136 -12.54 -9.75 -3.66
C ILE A 136 -13.29 -11.00 -4.14
N SER A 137 -12.68 -11.77 -5.04
CA SER A 137 -13.28 -12.98 -5.59
C SER A 137 -13.52 -14.07 -4.55
N ALA A 138 -12.63 -14.20 -3.58
CA ALA A 138 -12.81 -15.15 -2.48
C ALA A 138 -13.88 -14.69 -1.47
N ALA A 139 -14.11 -13.39 -1.34
CA ALA A 139 -15.06 -12.83 -0.37
C ALA A 139 -16.50 -12.73 -0.87
N ALA A 140 -16.71 -12.64 -2.19
CA ALA A 140 -18.03 -12.55 -2.79
C ALA A 140 -18.85 -13.85 -2.61
N ASP A 141 -20.17 -13.72 -2.61
CA ASP A 141 -21.09 -14.86 -2.61
C ASP A 141 -20.88 -15.70 -3.89
N PRO A 142 -20.88 -17.04 -3.83
CA PRO A 142 -20.65 -17.90 -5.00
C PRO A 142 -21.63 -17.69 -6.18
N SER A 143 -22.81 -17.09 -5.92
CA SER A 143 -23.79 -16.74 -6.95
C SER A 143 -23.49 -15.42 -7.67
N THR A 144 -22.55 -14.63 -7.16
CA THR A 144 -22.15 -13.34 -7.74
C THR A 144 -21.20 -13.56 -8.90
N GLU A 145 -21.56 -13.09 -10.08
CA GLU A 145 -20.64 -13.09 -11.22
C GLU A 145 -19.62 -11.95 -11.08
N ILE A 146 -18.33 -12.29 -11.10
CA ILE A 146 -17.24 -11.33 -11.03
C ILE A 146 -16.62 -11.18 -12.40
N VAL A 147 -16.70 -9.96 -12.95
CA VAL A 147 -16.07 -9.61 -14.22
C VAL A 147 -14.82 -8.78 -13.92
N TYR A 148 -13.67 -9.26 -14.37
CA TYR A 148 -12.43 -8.49 -14.33
C TYR A 148 -12.13 -7.87 -15.69
N SER A 149 -11.88 -6.56 -15.72
CA SER A 149 -11.35 -5.86 -16.89
C SER A 149 -10.38 -4.78 -16.44
N LYS A 150 -9.13 -4.84 -16.91
CA LYS A 150 -8.07 -3.93 -16.44
C LYS A 150 -8.41 -2.45 -16.72
N ASN A 151 -8.93 -2.15 -17.90
CA ASN A 151 -9.27 -0.78 -18.32
C ASN A 151 -10.47 -0.79 -19.28
N PRO A 152 -11.70 -1.05 -18.80
CA PRO A 152 -12.89 -1.01 -19.63
C PRO A 152 -13.22 0.42 -20.07
N ASP A 153 -13.80 0.55 -21.25
CA ASP A 153 -14.43 1.80 -21.67
C ASP A 153 -15.84 1.97 -21.05
N ALA A 154 -16.42 3.16 -21.22
CA ALA A 154 -17.73 3.47 -20.67
C ALA A 154 -18.86 2.62 -21.27
N ASP A 155 -18.75 2.23 -22.55
CA ASP A 155 -19.79 1.47 -23.24
C ASP A 155 -19.85 0.02 -22.73
N PHE A 156 -18.69 -0.57 -22.45
CA PHE A 156 -18.59 -1.84 -21.74
C PHE A 156 -19.29 -1.76 -20.37
N VAL A 157 -19.04 -0.71 -19.59
CA VAL A 157 -19.65 -0.56 -18.25
C VAL A 157 -21.17 -0.46 -18.35
N LYS A 158 -21.69 0.38 -19.26
CA LYS A 158 -23.14 0.59 -19.47
C LYS A 158 -23.85 -0.67 -19.98
N SER A 159 -23.19 -1.46 -20.81
CA SER A 159 -23.83 -2.59 -21.50
C SER A 159 -23.89 -3.87 -20.66
N ASN A 160 -23.22 -3.92 -19.50
CA ASN A 160 -23.03 -5.15 -18.72
C ASN A 160 -23.81 -5.18 -17.39
N ASN A 161 -24.62 -4.17 -17.07
CA ASN A 161 -25.53 -4.11 -15.92
C ASN A 161 -24.90 -4.50 -14.58
N PHE A 162 -23.74 -3.92 -14.26
CA PHE A 162 -23.04 -4.15 -13.00
C PHE A 162 -23.82 -3.55 -11.82
N SER A 163 -23.90 -4.29 -10.70
CA SER A 163 -24.50 -3.79 -9.46
C SER A 163 -23.63 -2.71 -8.81
N TYR A 164 -22.31 -2.87 -8.89
CA TYR A 164 -21.29 -1.90 -8.50
C TYR A 164 -19.95 -2.27 -9.12
N ALA A 165 -19.00 -1.35 -9.08
CA ALA A 165 -17.63 -1.54 -9.52
C ALA A 165 -16.62 -1.24 -8.39
N ILE A 166 -15.53 -2.01 -8.36
CA ILE A 166 -14.35 -1.76 -7.52
C ILE A 166 -13.18 -1.48 -8.47
N VAL A 167 -12.66 -0.25 -8.42
CA VAL A 167 -11.58 0.23 -9.28
C VAL A 167 -10.31 0.39 -8.46
N VAL A 168 -9.29 -0.40 -8.77
CA VAL A 168 -8.02 -0.41 -8.04
C VAL A 168 -6.92 0.18 -8.92
N VAL A 169 -6.44 1.36 -8.55
CA VAL A 169 -5.48 2.16 -9.32
C VAL A 169 -4.45 2.79 -8.38
N GLY A 170 -3.36 3.34 -8.90
CA GLY A 170 -2.27 3.72 -8.01
C GLY A 170 -0.96 4.17 -8.67
N GLU A 171 0.05 4.32 -7.83
CA GLU A 171 1.45 4.52 -8.24
C GLU A 171 2.09 3.17 -8.58
N THR A 172 2.93 3.13 -9.63
CA THR A 172 3.80 1.97 -9.88
C THR A 172 4.88 1.86 -8.80
N PRO A 173 5.47 0.67 -8.57
CA PRO A 173 6.56 0.51 -7.61
C PRO A 173 7.74 1.45 -7.84
N TYR A 174 8.30 1.97 -6.74
CA TYR A 174 9.50 2.79 -6.71
C TYR A 174 10.21 2.68 -5.37
N ALA A 175 11.51 2.98 -5.34
CA ALA A 175 12.29 3.16 -4.13
C ALA A 175 13.28 4.33 -4.29
N GLU A 176 13.44 5.11 -3.21
CA GLU A 176 14.40 6.22 -3.13
C GLU A 176 14.17 7.26 -4.24
N THR A 177 15.23 7.69 -4.95
CA THR A 177 15.18 8.77 -5.95
C THR A 177 14.23 8.48 -7.11
N ALA A 178 14.01 7.21 -7.46
CA ALA A 178 13.05 6.86 -8.50
C ALA A 178 11.60 7.21 -8.12
N GLY A 179 11.33 7.41 -6.82
CA GLY A 179 10.05 7.87 -6.31
C GLY A 179 9.89 9.39 -6.27
N ASP A 180 10.93 10.17 -6.57
CA ASP A 180 10.83 11.63 -6.57
C ASP A 180 9.86 12.07 -7.68
N SER A 181 8.79 12.76 -7.29
CA SER A 181 7.77 13.25 -8.22
C SER A 181 7.23 14.59 -7.76
N LEU A 182 7.19 15.55 -8.69
CA LEU A 182 6.64 16.90 -8.46
C LEU A 182 5.14 16.99 -8.79
N ASN A 183 4.59 16.04 -9.54
CA ASN A 183 3.18 16.08 -9.95
C ASN A 183 2.28 15.19 -9.09
N LEU A 184 2.84 14.17 -8.43
CA LEU A 184 2.12 13.24 -7.54
C LEU A 184 0.81 12.68 -8.13
N THR A 185 0.78 12.46 -9.45
CA THR A 185 -0.35 11.85 -10.15
C THR A 185 -0.17 10.34 -10.25
N ILE A 186 -1.26 9.58 -10.11
CA ILE A 186 -1.25 8.12 -10.34
C ILE A 186 -1.02 7.76 -11.82
N ALA A 187 -0.56 6.54 -12.07
CA ALA A 187 -0.21 6.09 -13.42
C ALA A 187 -1.44 5.84 -14.32
N GLU A 188 -1.31 6.11 -15.62
CA GLU A 188 -2.28 5.67 -16.62
C GLU A 188 -1.97 4.23 -17.10
N PRO A 189 -2.98 3.40 -17.42
CA PRO A 189 -4.41 3.65 -17.22
C PRO A 189 -4.78 3.63 -15.73
N GLY A 190 -5.39 4.71 -15.27
CA GLY A 190 -5.80 4.90 -13.88
C GLY A 190 -6.87 5.98 -13.77
N PRO A 191 -6.52 7.26 -13.94
CA PRO A 191 -7.50 8.33 -14.06
C PRO A 191 -8.56 8.09 -15.13
N SER A 192 -8.15 7.68 -16.34
CA SER A 192 -9.07 7.32 -17.41
C SER A 192 -10.01 6.18 -17.02
N THR A 193 -9.51 5.17 -16.29
CA THR A 193 -10.31 4.05 -15.78
C THR A 193 -11.33 4.51 -14.73
N ILE A 194 -10.96 5.42 -13.82
CA ILE A 194 -11.90 6.01 -12.85
C ILE A 194 -13.04 6.71 -13.59
N VAL A 195 -12.73 7.60 -14.54
CA VAL A 195 -13.73 8.37 -15.28
C VAL A 195 -14.67 7.47 -16.08
N ASN A 196 -14.13 6.48 -16.79
CA ASN A 196 -14.94 5.58 -17.63
C ASN A 196 -15.91 4.73 -16.80
N ILE A 197 -15.55 4.37 -15.57
CA ILE A 197 -16.36 3.48 -14.73
C ILE A 197 -17.29 4.29 -13.82
N CYS A 198 -16.75 5.20 -13.02
CA CYS A 198 -17.49 5.80 -11.92
C CYS A 198 -18.58 6.77 -12.39
N GLY A 199 -18.50 7.29 -13.61
CA GLY A 199 -19.60 8.05 -14.22
C GLY A 199 -20.80 7.21 -14.65
N ASN A 200 -20.72 5.87 -14.62
CA ASN A 200 -21.69 4.96 -15.25
C ASN A 200 -22.23 3.86 -14.33
N VAL A 201 -21.62 3.64 -13.17
CA VAL A 201 -22.04 2.66 -12.16
C VAL A 201 -21.54 3.08 -10.79
N LYS A 202 -22.25 2.69 -9.73
CA LYS A 202 -21.79 2.89 -8.34
C LYS A 202 -20.37 2.35 -8.17
N CYS A 203 -19.45 3.20 -7.73
CA CYS A 203 -18.02 3.01 -7.88
C CYS A 203 -17.26 3.19 -6.56
N VAL A 204 -16.49 2.17 -6.19
CA VAL A 204 -15.52 2.25 -5.10
C VAL A 204 -14.13 2.32 -5.70
N VAL A 205 -13.41 3.41 -5.46
CA VAL A 205 -12.00 3.56 -5.86
C VAL A 205 -11.09 3.19 -4.69
N VAL A 206 -10.18 2.26 -4.93
CA VAL A 206 -9.12 1.86 -4.01
C VAL A 206 -7.79 2.36 -4.57
N THR A 207 -7.18 3.34 -3.91
CA THR A 207 -5.88 3.88 -4.32
C THR A 207 -4.74 3.14 -3.63
N VAL A 208 -3.86 2.52 -4.42
CA VAL A 208 -2.62 1.89 -3.98
C VAL A 208 -1.47 2.89 -4.21
N SER A 209 -0.92 3.46 -3.15
CA SER A 209 0.09 4.52 -3.25
C SER A 209 1.02 4.54 -2.06
N GLY A 210 2.27 5.01 -2.24
CA GLY A 210 3.21 5.17 -1.13
C GLY A 210 2.96 6.42 -0.29
N ARG A 211 2.03 7.27 -0.72
CA ARG A 211 1.79 8.63 -0.22
C ARG A 211 0.43 9.19 -0.70
N PRO A 212 -0.04 10.34 -0.17
CA PRO A 212 -1.12 11.10 -0.77
C PRO A 212 -0.80 11.49 -2.22
N VAL A 213 -1.79 11.36 -3.10
CA VAL A 213 -1.69 11.59 -4.56
C VAL A 213 -2.84 12.48 -5.03
N VAL A 214 -2.71 13.07 -6.21
CA VAL A 214 -3.77 13.87 -6.84
C VAL A 214 -5.00 12.99 -7.09
N ILE A 215 -6.10 13.29 -6.40
CA ILE A 215 -7.38 12.58 -6.54
C ILE A 215 -8.59 13.52 -6.68
N GLU A 216 -8.48 14.77 -6.23
CA GLU A 216 -9.53 15.80 -6.28
C GLU A 216 -10.25 15.90 -7.63
N PRO A 217 -9.57 15.85 -8.81
CA PRO A 217 -10.24 15.97 -10.11
C PRO A 217 -11.29 14.89 -10.39
N TYR A 218 -11.23 13.76 -9.69
CA TYR A 218 -12.13 12.62 -9.89
C TYR A 218 -13.13 12.47 -8.74
N ASP A 219 -12.94 13.19 -7.62
CA ASP A 219 -13.69 12.95 -6.39
C ASP A 219 -15.21 13.00 -6.62
N SER A 220 -15.70 13.96 -7.40
CA SER A 220 -17.13 14.12 -7.68
C SER A 220 -17.80 12.93 -8.37
N GLN A 221 -17.03 12.06 -9.03
CA GLN A 221 -17.54 10.85 -9.69
C GLN A 221 -17.41 9.62 -8.79
N ILE A 222 -16.59 9.68 -7.74
CA ILE A 222 -16.29 8.53 -6.89
C ILE A 222 -17.33 8.45 -5.76
N ASP A 223 -18.08 7.35 -5.70
CA ASP A 223 -19.05 7.13 -4.62
C ASP A 223 -18.34 6.80 -3.30
N ALA A 224 -17.29 5.97 -3.32
CA ALA A 224 -16.44 5.73 -2.15
C ALA A 224 -14.96 5.67 -2.51
N LEU A 225 -14.12 6.26 -1.66
CA LEU A 225 -12.68 6.37 -1.86
C LEU A 225 -11.94 5.75 -0.68
N VAL A 226 -11.04 4.81 -0.95
CA VAL A 226 -10.22 4.11 0.05
C VAL A 226 -8.75 4.31 -0.28
N ALA A 227 -7.99 4.85 0.67
CA ALA A 227 -6.53 4.83 0.62
C ALA A 227 -6.02 3.51 1.19
N ALA A 228 -5.45 2.66 0.33
CA ALA A 228 -4.93 1.34 0.70
C ALA A 228 -3.42 1.31 0.97
N TRP A 229 -2.73 2.42 0.70
CA TRP A 229 -1.28 2.54 0.79
C TRP A 229 -0.58 1.49 -0.10
N LEU A 230 0.46 0.83 0.39
CA LEU A 230 1.08 -0.35 -0.21
C LEU A 230 0.75 -1.57 0.68
N PRO A 231 -0.39 -2.27 0.47
CA PRO A 231 -0.88 -3.27 1.40
C PRO A 231 -0.08 -4.59 1.41
N GLY A 232 0.94 -4.77 0.56
CA GLY A 232 1.76 -5.98 0.58
C GLY A 232 1.02 -7.20 0.05
N THR A 233 1.33 -8.39 0.54
CA THR A 233 0.94 -9.67 -0.10
C THR A 233 -0.50 -10.11 0.18
N GLU A 234 -1.17 -9.56 1.19
CA GLU A 234 -2.42 -10.10 1.73
C GLU A 234 -3.63 -9.26 1.32
N GLY A 235 -3.92 -9.22 0.01
CA GLY A 235 -5.02 -8.44 -0.58
C GLY A 235 -6.42 -8.78 -0.07
N GLN A 236 -6.57 -9.91 0.65
CA GLN A 236 -7.79 -10.26 1.38
C GLN A 236 -8.14 -9.21 2.45
N GLY A 237 -7.15 -8.55 3.06
CA GLY A 237 -7.39 -7.51 4.05
C GLY A 237 -8.11 -6.29 3.48
N VAL A 238 -8.01 -6.06 2.17
CA VAL A 238 -8.82 -5.04 1.47
C VAL A 238 -10.27 -5.49 1.38
N ALA A 239 -10.51 -6.74 0.96
CA ALA A 239 -11.86 -7.30 0.87
C ALA A 239 -12.58 -7.36 2.23
N ASP A 240 -11.86 -7.67 3.30
CA ASP A 240 -12.38 -7.74 4.69
C ASP A 240 -13.23 -6.53 5.07
N VAL A 241 -12.76 -5.32 4.76
CA VAL A 241 -13.44 -4.08 5.11
C VAL A 241 -14.35 -3.58 4.00
N LEU A 242 -14.05 -3.87 2.73
CA LEU A 242 -14.95 -3.52 1.63
C LEU A 242 -16.29 -4.23 1.75
N PHE A 243 -16.30 -5.49 2.19
CA PHE A 243 -17.51 -6.29 2.37
C PHE A 243 -18.03 -6.31 3.82
N GLY A 244 -17.38 -5.58 4.74
CA GLY A 244 -17.86 -5.40 6.10
C GLY A 244 -17.75 -6.60 7.01
N ASP A 245 -16.80 -7.52 6.75
CA ASP A 245 -16.38 -8.51 7.76
C ASP A 245 -15.71 -7.80 8.95
N TYR A 246 -15.05 -6.67 8.65
CA TYR A 246 -14.53 -5.73 9.63
C TYR A 246 -14.94 -4.30 9.29
N GLY A 247 -14.89 -3.41 10.28
CA GLY A 247 -15.09 -1.97 10.07
C GLY A 247 -13.81 -1.27 9.64
N PHE A 248 -13.93 -0.19 8.86
CA PHE A 248 -12.81 0.74 8.64
C PHE A 248 -12.47 1.45 9.94
N THR A 249 -11.18 1.47 10.29
CA THR A 249 -10.65 2.13 11.49
C THR A 249 -9.43 3.01 11.23
N GLY A 250 -8.81 2.90 10.05
CA GLY A 250 -7.60 3.62 9.72
C GLY A 250 -7.83 5.13 9.70
N LYS A 251 -6.80 5.87 10.11
CA LYS A 251 -6.74 7.33 10.08
C LYS A 251 -5.52 7.76 9.27
N LEU A 252 -5.64 8.89 8.58
CA LEU A 252 -4.58 9.44 7.74
C LEU A 252 -3.35 9.80 8.60
N PRO A 253 -2.20 9.12 8.41
CA PRO A 253 -0.97 9.47 9.10
C PRO A 253 -0.26 10.67 8.43
N ARG A 254 -0.80 11.17 7.31
CA ARG A 254 -0.29 12.31 6.54
C ARG A 254 -1.45 13.17 6.03
N THR A 255 -1.19 14.45 5.85
CA THR A 255 -2.15 15.36 5.23
C THR A 255 -2.33 15.02 3.75
N TRP A 256 -3.57 14.98 3.26
CA TRP A 256 -3.88 14.85 1.84
C TRP A 256 -4.11 16.25 1.25
N PHE A 257 -3.26 16.65 0.30
CA PHE A 257 -3.34 17.96 -0.36
C PHE A 257 -4.47 18.00 -1.41
N LYS A 258 -4.95 19.20 -1.74
CA LYS A 258 -5.84 19.45 -2.88
C LYS A 258 -5.04 19.48 -4.17
N THR A 259 -4.00 20.32 -4.19
CA THR A 259 -3.07 20.46 -5.31
C THR A 259 -1.62 20.38 -4.84
N VAL A 260 -0.71 19.97 -5.73
CA VAL A 260 0.73 19.87 -5.41
C VAL A 260 1.36 21.23 -5.12
N ASP A 261 0.77 22.33 -5.61
CA ASP A 261 1.22 23.70 -5.37
C ASP A 261 1.11 24.13 -3.90
N GLN A 262 0.33 23.40 -3.09
CA GLN A 262 0.24 23.63 -1.65
C GLN A 262 1.47 23.10 -0.91
N LEU A 263 2.31 22.27 -1.53
CA LEU A 263 3.41 21.59 -0.86
C LEU A 263 4.62 22.53 -0.67
N PRO A 264 5.31 22.47 0.48
CA PRO A 264 5.00 21.65 1.66
C PRO A 264 3.84 22.23 2.51
N MET A 265 2.94 21.35 2.95
CA MET A 265 1.84 21.67 3.86
C MET A 265 1.64 20.54 4.87
N ASN A 266 1.75 20.85 6.16
CA ASN A 266 1.64 19.92 7.27
C ASN A 266 0.67 20.46 8.34
N VAL A 267 0.15 19.55 9.16
CA VAL A 267 -0.73 19.91 10.28
C VAL A 267 -0.01 20.90 11.21
N GLY A 268 -0.67 22.02 11.50
CA GLY A 268 -0.12 23.12 12.30
C GLY A 268 0.43 24.30 11.48
N ASP A 269 0.58 24.17 10.16
CA ASP A 269 0.98 25.29 9.31
C ASP A 269 -0.12 26.37 9.25
N SER A 270 0.27 27.64 9.10
CA SER A 270 -0.70 28.75 9.03
C SER A 270 -1.55 28.73 7.75
N HIS A 271 -1.05 28.11 6.68
CA HIS A 271 -1.73 27.94 5.39
C HIS A 271 -2.33 26.54 5.21
N TYR A 272 -2.64 25.85 6.32
CA TYR A 272 -3.17 24.49 6.30
C TYR A 272 -4.59 24.40 5.72
N ASP A 273 -4.69 24.03 4.44
CA ASP A 273 -5.93 23.87 3.68
C ASP A 273 -5.99 22.51 2.94
N PRO A 274 -6.12 21.39 3.68
CA PRO A 274 -6.05 20.05 3.10
C PRO A 274 -7.35 19.65 2.37
N LEU A 275 -7.23 18.69 1.44
CA LEU A 275 -8.39 17.96 0.91
C LEU A 275 -8.94 17.03 1.99
N PHE A 276 -8.05 16.26 2.62
CA PHE A 276 -8.34 15.47 3.81
C PHE A 276 -7.29 15.76 4.88
N PRO A 277 -7.68 16.23 6.08
CA PRO A 277 -6.74 16.61 7.11
C PRO A 277 -6.00 15.39 7.70
N TYR A 278 -4.88 15.64 8.37
CA TYR A 278 -4.22 14.64 9.22
C TYR A 278 -5.23 14.06 10.23
N ASP A 279 -5.11 12.76 10.54
CA ASP A 279 -6.01 11.99 11.41
C ASP A 279 -7.45 11.84 10.87
N PHE A 280 -7.70 12.24 9.62
CA PHE A 280 -8.98 11.98 8.96
C PHE A 280 -9.16 10.51 8.62
N GLY A 281 -10.38 10.02 8.68
CA GLY A 281 -10.74 8.66 8.26
C GLY A 281 -12.15 8.33 8.72
N LEU A 282 -13.04 8.04 7.79
CA LEU A 282 -14.38 7.58 8.07
C LEU A 282 -14.32 6.15 8.63
N THR A 283 -15.37 5.77 9.36
CA THR A 283 -15.47 4.44 9.97
C THR A 283 -16.71 3.73 9.48
N THR A 284 -16.67 2.40 9.48
CA THR A 284 -17.84 1.54 9.25
C THR A 284 -17.96 0.55 10.40
N LYS A 285 -19.15 -0.04 10.57
CA LYS A 285 -19.36 -1.16 11.50
C LYS A 285 -19.36 -2.48 10.71
N PRO A 286 -18.89 -3.59 11.29
CA PRO A 286 -19.04 -4.90 10.68
C PRO A 286 -20.53 -5.24 10.48
N VAL A 287 -20.86 -5.91 9.38
CA VAL A 287 -22.26 -6.27 9.03
C VAL A 287 -22.83 -7.33 9.99
N ASN A 288 -21.96 -8.17 10.57
CA ASN A 288 -22.33 -9.24 11.51
C ASN A 288 -21.92 -8.95 12.97
N ALA A 289 -21.69 -7.68 13.35
CA ALA A 289 -21.45 -7.33 14.75
C ALA A 289 -22.76 -7.50 15.55
N SER A 290 -22.90 -8.66 16.18
CA SER A 290 -23.88 -8.91 17.26
C SER A 290 -23.23 -8.64 18.62
#